data_AF-X1J5G6-F1
#
_entry.id   AF-X1J5G6-F1
#
_cell.length_a   1.000
_cell.length_b   1.000
_cell.length_c   1.000
_cell.angle_alpha   90.00
_cell.angle_beta   90.00
_cell.angle_gamma   90.00
#
_symmetry.space_group_name_H-M   'P 1'
#
loop_
_entity.id
_entity.type
_entity.pdbx_description
1 polymer ?
#
loop_
_entity_poly.entity_id
_entity_poly.type
_entity_poly.pdbx_seq_one_letter_code
_entity_poly.pdbx_strand_id
1 'polypeptide(L)'
;MPSMILPGVMEFDREFHIAIAKAAHNSILFQMMNYLADGLKESLWVNIKEKSWALPGHPQKYLEEHVQLLEAIKKGDKEVARRTMHDHLVDVEKDLLEE
;
A
#
# COMPACT_ATOMS: atom_id res chain seq x y z
N MET A 1 18.29 8.18 -14.03
CA MET A 1 17.94 8.58 -12.65
C MET A 1 16.53 8.10 -12.32
N PRO A 2 16.33 6.85 -11.87
CA PRO A 2 15.05 6.35 -11.37
C PRO A 2 14.91 6.43 -9.83
N SER A 3 16.03 6.55 -9.09
CA SER A 3 16.07 6.33 -7.64
C SER A 3 15.45 7.43 -6.77
N MET A 4 15.22 8.64 -7.27
CA MET A 4 14.63 9.74 -6.47
C MET A 4 13.09 9.75 -6.44
N ILE A 5 12.42 8.99 -7.31
CA ILE A 5 10.95 8.94 -7.38
C ILE A 5 10.39 7.97 -6.33
N LEU A 6 11.12 6.88 -6.07
CA LEU A 6 10.67 5.81 -5.20
C LEU A 6 10.38 6.24 -3.75
N PRO A 7 11.23 7.05 -3.08
CA PRO A 7 10.93 7.51 -1.73
C PRO A 7 9.61 8.30 -1.63
N GLY A 8 9.30 9.11 -2.65
CA GLY A 8 8.05 9.85 -2.72
C GLY A 8 6.84 8.95 -2.93
N VAL A 9 6.96 7.91 -3.76
CA VAL A 9 5.85 6.98 -4.00
C VAL A 9 5.57 6.12 -2.75
N MET A 10 6.61 5.67 -2.05
CA MET A 10 6.46 4.95 -0.78
C MET A 10 5.81 5.82 0.31
N GLU A 11 6.09 7.13 0.31
CA GLU A 11 5.41 8.09 1.17
C GLU A 11 3.91 8.13 0.89
N PHE A 12 3.52 8.30 -0.39
CA PHE A 12 2.12 8.37 -0.78
C PHE A 12 1.35 7.07 -0.55
N ASP A 13 1.97 5.91 -0.80
CA ASP A 13 1.43 4.58 -0.48
C ASP A 13 1.09 4.48 1.02
N ARG A 14 2.04 4.88 1.88
CA ARG A 14 1.84 4.88 3.32
C ARG A 14 0.74 5.85 3.76
N GLU A 15 0.74 7.07 3.25
CA GLU A 15 -0.27 8.08 3.57
C GLU A 15 -1.68 7.63 3.17
N PHE A 16 -1.82 6.96 2.03
CA PHE A 16 -3.10 6.41 1.58
C PHE A 16 -3.65 5.37 2.56
N HIS A 17 -2.84 4.41 2.99
CA HIS A 17 -3.25 3.40 3.97
C HIS A 17 -3.61 4.02 5.33
N ILE A 18 -2.84 4.99 5.81
CA ILE A 18 -3.14 5.73 7.05
C ILE A 18 -4.45 6.52 6.92
N ALA A 19 -4.72 7.13 5.77
CA ALA A 19 -5.94 7.88 5.52
C ALA A 19 -7.18 6.97 5.57
N ILE A 20 -7.11 5.77 5.00
CA ILE A 20 -8.18 4.76 5.10
C ILE A 20 -8.42 4.36 6.55
N ALA A 21 -7.34 4.06 7.30
CA ALA A 21 -7.44 3.69 8.72
C ALA A 21 -8.07 4.80 9.57
N LYS A 22 -7.72 6.06 9.28
CA LYS A 22 -8.31 7.25 9.93
C LYS A 22 -9.79 7.40 9.61
N ALA A 23 -10.18 7.17 8.35
CA ALA A 23 -11.57 7.24 7.89
C ALA A 23 -12.46 6.14 8.49
N ALA A 24 -11.89 5.04 8.97
CA ALA A 24 -12.64 3.99 9.66
C ALA A 24 -13.13 4.40 11.06
N HIS A 25 -12.70 5.56 11.58
CA HIS A 25 -13.06 6.07 12.91
C HIS A 25 -12.82 5.08 14.06
N ASN A 26 -11.82 4.19 13.89
CA ASN A 26 -11.39 3.24 14.88
C ASN A 26 -9.99 3.61 15.36
N SER A 27 -9.89 4.14 16.59
CA SER A 27 -8.64 4.65 17.15
C SER A 27 -7.58 3.57 17.37
N ILE A 28 -7.99 2.32 17.61
CA ILE A 28 -7.07 1.19 17.76
C ILE A 28 -6.47 0.85 16.40
N LEU A 29 -7.32 0.70 15.38
CA LEU A 29 -6.86 0.44 14.00
C LEU A 29 -5.92 1.54 13.51
N PHE A 30 -6.27 2.80 13.74
CA PHE A 30 -5.44 3.93 13.34
C PHE A 30 -4.06 3.90 14.01
N GLN A 31 -3.99 3.64 15.32
CA GLN A 31 -2.70 3.53 16.03
C GLN A 31 -1.87 2.35 15.54
N MET A 32 -2.50 1.18 15.33
CA MET A 32 -1.81 0.01 14.78
C MET A 32 -1.24 0.29 13.40
N MET A 33 -2.01 0.95 12.52
CA MET A 33 -1.54 1.28 11.17
C MET A 33 -0.37 2.27 11.18
N ASN A 34 -0.36 3.27 12.08
CA ASN A 34 0.79 4.16 12.22
C ASN A 34 2.03 3.40 12.70
N TYR A 35 1.88 2.51 13.69
CA TYR A 35 2.98 1.69 14.19
C TYR A 35 3.58 0.79 13.09
N LEU A 36 2.74 0.11 12.31
CA LEU A 36 3.19 -0.71 11.18
C LEU A 36 3.88 0.15 10.11
N ALA A 37 3.27 1.29 9.76
CA ALA A 37 3.77 2.24 8.78
C ALA A 37 5.15 2.81 9.15
N ASP A 38 5.44 2.99 10.44
CA ASP A 38 6.76 3.39 10.92
C ASP A 38 7.79 2.25 10.79
N GLY A 39 7.42 1.01 11.10
CA GLY A 39 8.29 -0.16 10.91
C GLY A 39 8.69 -0.38 9.44
N LEU A 40 7.80 -0.03 8.50
CA LEU A 40 8.09 -0.13 7.06
C LEU A 40 9.11 0.91 6.55
N LYS A 41 9.54 1.87 7.38
CA LYS A 41 10.63 2.81 7.06
C LYS A 41 12.02 2.22 7.29
N GLU A 42 12.12 1.04 7.91
CA GLU A 42 13.39 0.37 8.13
C GLU A 42 14.07 0.02 6.81
N SER A 43 15.41 0.09 6.79
CA SER A 43 16.21 -0.08 5.57
C SER A 43 16.00 -1.43 4.88
N LEU A 44 15.73 -2.49 5.66
CA LEU A 44 15.38 -3.80 5.12
C LEU A 44 14.12 -3.73 4.27
N TRP A 45 13.04 -3.14 4.79
CA TRP A 45 11.77 -3.00 4.09
C TRP A 45 11.89 -2.14 2.85
N VAL A 46 12.60 -1.02 2.94
CA VAL A 46 12.87 -0.15 1.79
C VAL A 46 13.53 -0.95 0.66
N ASN A 47 14.62 -1.66 0.95
CA ASN A 47 15.34 -2.45 -0.05
C ASN A 47 14.48 -3.54 -0.72
N ILE A 48 13.61 -4.22 0.04
CA ILE A 48 12.72 -5.25 -0.52
C ILE A 48 11.67 -4.60 -1.44
N LYS A 49 11.06 -3.48 -1.01
CA LYS A 49 10.14 -2.70 -1.86
C LYS A 49 10.81 -2.17 -3.12
N GLU A 50 12.07 -1.73 -3.06
CA GLU A 50 12.78 -1.26 -4.27
C GLU A 50 12.90 -2.37 -5.33
N LYS A 51 13.15 -3.62 -4.92
CA LYS A 51 13.23 -4.76 -5.82
C LYS A 51 11.88 -5.05 -6.48
N SER A 52 10.81 -5.14 -5.69
CA SER A 52 9.45 -5.34 -6.20
C SER A 52 9.05 -4.22 -7.17
N TRP A 53 9.40 -2.97 -6.84
CA TRP A 53 9.08 -1.81 -7.68
C TRP A 53 9.86 -1.77 -9.00
N ALA A 54 11.06 -2.35 -9.02
CA ALA A 54 11.87 -2.45 -10.23
C ALA A 54 11.32 -3.48 -11.24
N LEU A 55 10.38 -4.34 -10.82
CA LEU A 55 9.74 -5.30 -11.71
C LEU A 55 8.84 -4.58 -12.73
N PRO A 56 8.94 -4.90 -14.04
CA PRO A 56 8.17 -4.23 -15.08
C PRO A 56 6.65 -4.32 -14.84
N GLY A 57 5.98 -3.16 -14.79
CA GLY A 57 4.51 -3.07 -14.68
C GLY A 57 3.96 -3.07 -13.26
N HIS A 58 4.72 -3.48 -12.24
CA HIS A 58 4.26 -3.52 -10.84
C HIS A 58 3.86 -2.12 -10.30
N PRO A 59 4.62 -1.04 -10.55
CA PRO A 59 4.22 0.31 -10.14
C PRO A 59 2.83 0.71 -10.63
N GLN A 60 2.53 0.38 -11.89
CA GLN A 60 1.28 0.74 -12.54
C GLN A 60 0.13 -0.11 -11.98
N LYS A 61 0.36 -1.41 -11.80
CA LYS A 61 -0.59 -2.35 -11.21
C LYS A 61 -1.03 -1.89 -9.80
N TYR A 62 -0.07 -1.60 -8.91
CA TYR A 62 -0.40 -1.17 -7.54
C TYR A 62 -1.18 0.14 -7.50
N LEU A 63 -0.84 1.10 -8.38
CA LEU A 63 -1.60 2.34 -8.49
C LEU A 63 -3.05 2.09 -8.93
N GLU A 64 -3.25 1.18 -9.91
CA GLU A 64 -4.59 0.81 -10.37
C GLU A 64 -5.43 0.17 -9.26
N GLU A 65 -4.83 -0.71 -8.46
CA GLU A 65 -5.47 -1.32 -7.29
C GLU A 65 -5.89 -0.28 -6.25
N HIS A 66 -5.02 0.69 -5.96
CA HIS A 66 -5.34 1.80 -5.05
C HIS A 66 -6.48 2.67 -5.57
N VAL A 67 -6.52 2.96 -6.88
CA VAL A 67 -7.61 3.70 -7.51
C VAL A 67 -8.93 2.93 -7.41
N GLN A 68 -8.92 1.63 -7.69
CA GLN A 68 -10.10 0.77 -7.57
C GLN A 68 -10.63 0.74 -6.14
N LEU A 69 -9.74 0.62 -5.16
CA LEU A 69 -10.09 0.65 -3.74
C LEU A 69 -10.71 2.00 -3.35
N LEU A 70 -10.11 3.11 -3.76
CA LEU A 70 -10.64 4.45 -3.49
C LEU A 70 -12.04 4.62 -4.06
N GLU A 71 -12.28 4.17 -5.29
CA GLU A 71 -13.59 4.24 -5.91
C GLU A 71 -14.63 3.35 -5.20
N ALA A 72 -14.25 2.17 -4.73
CA ALA A 72 -15.12 1.32 -3.93
C ALA A 72 -15.50 1.98 -2.60
N ILE A 73 -14.52 2.60 -1.92
CA ILE A 73 -14.76 3.36 -0.68
C ILE A 73 -15.70 4.54 -0.93
N LYS A 74 -15.46 5.34 -1.99
CA LYS A 74 -16.32 6.49 -2.34
C LYS A 74 -17.76 6.09 -2.64
N LYS A 75 -17.97 4.91 -3.21
CA LYS A 75 -19.30 4.35 -3.50
C LYS A 75 -19.95 3.69 -2.28
N GLY A 76 -19.22 3.52 -1.17
CA GLY A 76 -19.69 2.80 0.01
C GLY A 76 -19.78 1.29 -0.18
N ASP A 77 -19.13 0.73 -1.21
CA ASP A 77 -19.14 -0.71 -1.47
C ASP A 77 -18.09 -1.43 -0.62
N LYS A 78 -18.52 -1.79 0.60
CA LYS A 78 -17.65 -2.45 1.59
C LYS A 78 -17.08 -3.79 1.12
N GLU A 79 -17.82 -4.55 0.31
CA GLU A 79 -17.37 -5.89 -0.11
C GLU A 79 -16.31 -5.79 -1.19
N VAL A 80 -16.50 -4.87 -2.14
CA VAL A 80 -15.49 -4.58 -3.16
C VAL A 80 -14.25 -3.95 -2.52
N ALA A 81 -14.41 -3.00 -1.60
CA ALA A 81 -13.26 -2.39 -0.91
C ALA A 81 -12.45 -3.44 -0.14
N ARG A 82 -13.13 -4.32 0.61
CA ARG A 82 -12.47 -5.41 1.36
C ARG A 82 -11.72 -6.36 0.43
N ARG A 83 -12.35 -6.79 -0.66
CA ARG A 83 -11.73 -7.69 -1.64
C ARG A 83 -10.52 -7.04 -2.30
N THR A 84 -10.66 -5.81 -2.77
CA THR A 84 -9.57 -5.08 -3.45
C THR A 84 -8.35 -4.91 -2.55
N MET A 85 -8.54 -4.51 -1.29
CA MET A 85 -7.42 -4.41 -0.34
C MET A 85 -6.80 -5.77 -0.02
N HIS A 86 -7.62 -6.82 0.14
CA HIS A 86 -7.09 -8.16 0.38
C HIS A 86 -6.21 -8.64 -0.80
N ASP A 87 -6.72 -8.52 -2.02
CA ASP A 87 -6.03 -8.98 -3.22
C ASP A 87 -4.75 -8.17 -3.46
N HIS A 88 -4.79 -6.85 -3.23
CA HIS A 88 -3.60 -5.99 -3.22
C HIS A 88 -2.52 -6.49 -2.25
N LEU A 89 -2.89 -6.83 -1.01
CA LEU A 89 -1.93 -7.28 -0.01
C LEU A 89 -1.35 -8.66 -0.34
N VAL A 90 -2.15 -9.58 -0.88
CA VAL A 90 -1.69 -10.90 -1.34
C VAL A 90 -0.69 -10.75 -2.50
N ASP A 91 -0.97 -9.86 -3.44
CA ASP A 91 -0.09 -9.61 -4.57
C ASP A 91 1.21 -8.94 -4.12
N VAL A 92 1.14 -7.96 -3.20
CA VAL A 92 2.34 -7.36 -2.61
C VAL A 92 3.15 -8.40 -1.83
N GLU A 93 2.52 -9.26 -1.02
CA GLU A 93 3.22 -10.32 -0.30
C GLU A 93 3.96 -11.25 -1.28
N LYS A 94 3.27 -11.69 -2.33
CA LYS A 94 3.84 -12.53 -3.37
C LYS A 94 5.05 -11.87 -4.04
N ASP A 95 4.90 -10.63 -4.48
CA ASP A 95 5.94 -9.88 -5.19
C ASP A 95 7.15 -9.52 -4.29
N LEU A 96 6.99 -9.58 -2.96
CA LEU A 96 8.07 -9.36 -2.00
C LEU A 96 8.78 -10.66 -1.59
N LEU A 97 8.10 -11.82 -1.67
CA LEU A 97 8.60 -13.12 -1.20
C LEU A 97 9.01 -14.08 -2.31
N GLU A 98 8.55 -13.87 -3.54
CA GLU A 98 9.01 -14.65 -4.70
C GLU A 98 10.37 -14.10 -5.19
N GLU A 99 11.41 -14.93 -5.08
CA GLU A 99 12.77 -14.71 -5.63
C GLU A 99 12.86 -15.00 -7.13
#